data_AF-A0ABC9BR32-F1
#
_entry.id   AF-A0ABC9BR32-F1
#
_cell.length_a   1.000
_cell.length_b   1.000
_cell.length_c   1.000
_cell.angle_alpha   90.00
_cell.angle_beta   90.00
_cell.angle_gamma   90.00
#
_symmetry.space_group_name_H-M   'P 1'
#
loop_
_entity.id
_entity.type
_entity.pdbx_description
1 polymer ?
#
loop_
_entity_poly.entity_id
_entity_poly.type
_entity_poly.pdbx_seq_one_letter_code
_entity_poly.pdbx_strand_id
1 'polypeptide(L)'
;MATFPIKPLDGEDGYLRWKESMLLALNTAGVAHVLSDDPPPAPAPSRAAGDGGADQAASKKQWARDYAVCRGHILAALSDRLLPVYMRHGTARALWEAVARTYEPDSSSWELMFEELEFGDDETLRERVARAEALAIAKYSFPEPPSDQSVAYYVCTKLPDVAKDAITRGYGTTMSGYTSMSGLWRSALEIERIRNTEARFAIRRKMEGGGKSGHVAKKRRR
;
A
#
# COMPACT_ATOMS: atom_id res chain seq x y z
N MET A 1 1.70 10.01 24.67
CA MET A 1 2.03 9.39 23.36
C MET A 1 1.07 9.93 22.33
N ALA A 2 1.55 10.40 21.18
CA ALA A 2 0.68 10.93 20.14
C ALA A 2 -0.06 9.75 19.47
N THR A 3 -1.37 9.67 19.67
CA THR A 3 -2.21 8.70 18.99
C THR A 3 -2.66 9.33 17.68
N PHE A 4 -2.25 8.77 16.54
CA PHE A 4 -2.77 9.22 15.25
C PHE A 4 -4.24 8.80 15.13
N PRO A 5 -5.16 9.69 14.73
CA PRO A 5 -6.55 9.33 14.59
C PRO A 5 -6.70 8.31 13.45
N ILE A 6 -7.18 7.12 13.77
CA ILE A 6 -7.49 6.08 12.80
C ILE A 6 -8.81 6.48 12.14
N LYS A 7 -8.83 6.62 10.81
CA LYS A 7 -10.09 6.78 10.05
C LYS A 7 -10.93 5.52 10.28
N PRO A 8 -12.19 5.61 10.75
CA PRO A 8 -13.02 4.44 10.94
C PRO A 8 -13.19 3.64 9.63
N LEU A 9 -13.16 2.31 9.75
CA LEU A 9 -13.48 1.42 8.63
C LEU A 9 -14.97 1.53 8.32
N ASP A 10 -15.32 1.83 7.07
CA ASP A 10 -16.72 1.97 6.64
C ASP A 10 -17.06 1.13 5.40
N GLY A 11 -16.09 0.37 4.89
CA GLY A 11 -16.24 -0.48 3.72
C GLY A 11 -14.90 -0.99 3.23
N GLU A 12 -14.89 -1.57 2.03
CA GLU A 12 -13.70 -2.06 1.35
C GLU A 12 -12.72 -0.91 1.05
N ASP A 13 -13.24 0.23 0.63
CA ASP A 13 -12.46 1.44 0.35
C ASP A 13 -11.69 1.90 1.60
N GLY A 14 -10.37 1.71 1.55
CA GLY A 14 -9.46 2.10 2.62
C GLY A 14 -9.22 1.02 3.68
N TYR A 15 -9.71 -0.21 3.49
CA TYR A 15 -9.42 -1.33 4.39
C TYR A 15 -7.91 -1.50 4.63
N LEU A 16 -7.09 -1.51 3.58
CA LEU A 16 -5.63 -1.67 3.73
C LEU A 16 -5.00 -0.57 4.58
N ARG A 17 -5.41 0.68 4.36
CA ARG A 17 -4.96 1.82 5.16
C ARG A 17 -5.42 1.69 6.61
N TRP A 18 -6.65 1.26 6.84
CA TRP A 18 -7.20 1.00 8.17
C TRP A 18 -6.43 -0.12 8.87
N LYS A 19 -6.17 -1.24 8.18
CA LYS A 19 -5.44 -2.41 8.68
C LYS A 19 -4.06 -2.02 9.19
N GLU A 20 -3.27 -1.32 8.36
CA GLU A 20 -1.93 -0.86 8.73
C GLU A 20 -1.97 0.16 9.89
N SER A 21 -2.93 1.08 9.88
CA SER A 21 -3.10 2.06 10.97
C SER A 21 -3.47 1.38 12.29
N MET A 22 -4.33 0.36 12.24
CA MET A 22 -4.73 -0.42 13.41
C MET A 22 -3.58 -1.25 13.94
N LEU A 23 -2.84 -1.96 13.07
CA LEU A 23 -1.67 -2.73 13.48
C LEU A 23 -0.61 -1.84 14.15
N LEU A 24 -0.34 -0.66 13.60
CA LEU A 24 0.57 0.30 14.22
C LEU A 24 0.09 0.72 15.62
N ALA A 25 -1.21 1.01 15.76
CA ALA A 25 -1.79 1.42 17.04
C ALA A 25 -1.74 0.29 18.09
N LEU A 26 -2.08 -0.94 17.71
CA LEU A 26 -2.03 -2.11 18.60
C LEU A 26 -0.60 -2.48 19.01
N ASN A 27 0.37 -2.33 18.11
CA ASN A 27 1.79 -2.50 18.43
C ASN A 27 2.27 -1.42 19.40
N THR A 28 1.89 -0.16 19.16
CA THR A 28 2.23 0.95 20.06
C THR A 28 1.63 0.76 21.45
N ALA A 29 0.44 0.16 21.54
CA ALA A 29 -0.21 -0.18 22.80
C ALA A 29 0.33 -1.48 23.44
N GLY A 30 1.20 -2.24 22.77
CA GLY A 30 1.77 -3.49 23.28
C GLY A 30 0.81 -4.69 23.27
N VAL A 31 -0.34 -4.58 22.61
CA VAL A 31 -1.41 -5.60 22.64
C VAL A 31 -1.57 -6.37 21.34
N ALA A 32 -0.79 -6.06 20.29
CA ALA A 32 -0.89 -6.74 18.99
C ALA A 32 -0.66 -8.25 19.06
N HIS A 33 0.12 -8.72 20.03
CA HIS A 33 0.45 -10.13 20.23
C HIS A 33 -0.80 -11.03 20.39
N VAL A 34 -1.89 -10.52 20.98
CA VAL A 34 -3.14 -11.30 21.18
C VAL A 34 -3.87 -11.65 19.88
N LEU A 35 -3.48 -11.05 18.75
CA LEU A 35 -4.00 -11.40 17.43
C LEU A 35 -3.41 -12.72 16.93
N SER A 36 -2.15 -13.02 17.28
CA SER A 36 -1.40 -14.16 16.71
C SER A 36 -1.06 -15.23 17.73
N ASP A 37 -0.84 -14.86 18.99
CA ASP A 37 -0.35 -15.76 20.04
C ASP A 37 -1.50 -16.41 20.82
N ASP A 38 -1.34 -17.67 21.20
CA ASP A 38 -2.35 -18.35 22.01
C ASP A 38 -2.34 -17.92 23.48
N PRO A 39 -3.51 -17.92 24.15
CA PRO A 39 -3.58 -17.58 25.56
C PRO A 39 -2.69 -18.50 26.39
N PRO A 40 -2.11 -18.00 27.50
CA PRO A 40 -1.31 -18.81 28.40
C PRO A 40 -2.09 -20.06 28.87
N PRO A 41 -1.44 -21.23 28.98
CA PRO A 41 -2.09 -22.49 29.30
C PRO A 41 -2.79 -22.44 30.66
N ALA A 42 -3.85 -23.24 30.80
CA ALA A 42 -4.55 -23.39 32.08
C ALA A 42 -3.59 -23.97 33.14
N PRO A 43 -3.70 -23.56 34.42
CA PRO A 43 -2.86 -24.10 35.46
C PRO A 43 -3.07 -25.61 35.55
N ALA A 44 -1.98 -26.36 35.45
CA ALA A 44 -2.01 -27.79 35.71
C ALA A 44 -2.52 -28.01 37.14
N PRO A 45 -3.34 -29.05 37.40
CA PRO A 45 -3.74 -29.40 38.75
C PRO A 45 -2.53 -29.97 39.52
N SER A 46 -1.62 -29.11 39.95
CA SER A 46 -0.46 -29.47 40.79
C SER A 46 -0.78 -29.22 42.25
N ARG A 47 -0.46 -30.21 43.09
CA ARG A 47 -0.64 -30.22 44.55
C ARG A 47 0.41 -29.39 45.31
N ALA A 48 1.37 -28.79 44.62
CA ALA A 48 2.35 -27.91 45.23
C ALA A 48 1.91 -26.44 45.04
N ALA A 49 1.32 -25.88 46.08
CA ALA A 49 1.14 -24.43 46.21
C ALA A 49 2.52 -23.78 46.37
N GLY A 50 3.18 -23.54 45.24
CA GLY A 50 4.39 -22.73 45.13
C GLY A 50 4.13 -21.53 44.21
N ASP A 51 5.09 -20.61 44.22
CA ASP A 51 5.11 -19.28 43.61
C ASP A 51 4.63 -19.26 42.14
N GLY A 52 4.84 -20.36 41.41
CA GLY A 52 4.41 -20.54 40.01
C GLY A 52 2.89 -20.53 39.77
N GLY A 53 2.05 -20.68 40.79
CA GLY A 53 0.59 -20.52 40.66
C GLY A 53 0.13 -19.05 40.60
N ALA A 54 0.84 -18.15 41.31
CA ALA A 54 0.54 -16.73 41.33
C ALA A 54 0.96 -16.05 40.00
N ASP A 55 2.12 -16.42 39.47
CA ASP A 55 2.63 -15.90 38.19
C ASP A 55 1.74 -16.30 37.00
N GLN A 56 1.21 -17.53 37.00
CA GLN A 56 0.25 -17.99 35.99
C GLN A 56 -1.08 -17.23 36.06
N ALA A 57 -1.60 -16.99 37.28
CA ALA A 57 -2.82 -16.21 37.46
C ALA A 57 -2.63 -14.75 37.02
N ALA A 58 -1.46 -14.16 37.29
CA ALA A 58 -1.10 -12.82 36.84
C ALA A 58 -1.01 -12.74 35.31
N SER A 59 -0.34 -13.71 34.68
CA SER A 59 -0.22 -13.80 33.21
C SER A 59 -1.60 -13.92 32.54
N LYS A 60 -2.49 -14.77 33.04
CA LYS A 60 -3.86 -14.90 32.51
C LYS A 60 -4.68 -13.61 32.65
N LYS A 61 -4.52 -12.91 33.78
CA LYS A 61 -5.18 -11.62 34.02
C LYS A 61 -4.65 -10.55 33.06
N GLN A 62 -3.35 -10.55 32.80
CA GLN A 62 -2.72 -9.64 31.84
C GLN A 62 -3.23 -9.94 30.42
N TRP A 63 -3.23 -11.20 30.01
CA TRP A 63 -3.78 -11.61 28.72
C TRP A 63 -5.23 -11.15 28.52
N ALA A 64 -6.10 -11.36 29.53
CA ALA A 64 -7.49 -10.93 29.47
C ALA A 64 -7.64 -9.40 29.31
N ARG A 65 -6.73 -8.61 29.92
CA ARG A 65 -6.69 -7.17 29.76
C ARG A 65 -6.24 -6.77 28.36
N ASP A 66 -5.12 -7.32 27.89
CA ASP A 66 -4.56 -7.00 26.57
C ASP A 66 -5.55 -7.36 25.47
N TYR A 67 -6.24 -8.47 25.64
CA TYR A 67 -7.32 -8.89 24.77
C TYR A 67 -8.50 -7.91 24.76
N ALA A 68 -8.97 -7.48 25.94
CA ALA A 68 -10.07 -6.52 26.03
C ALA A 68 -9.69 -5.16 25.43
N VAL A 69 -8.45 -4.71 25.65
CA VAL A 69 -7.89 -3.47 25.09
C VAL A 69 -7.77 -3.59 23.57
N CYS A 70 -7.17 -4.66 23.05
CA CYS A 70 -7.03 -4.92 21.62
C CYS A 70 -8.39 -4.94 20.92
N ARG A 71 -9.34 -5.73 21.45
CA ARG A 71 -10.71 -5.77 20.93
C ARG A 71 -11.39 -4.41 20.98
N GLY A 72 -11.22 -3.66 22.06
CA GLY A 72 -11.78 -2.31 22.23
C GLY A 72 -11.25 -1.34 21.17
N HIS A 73 -9.94 -1.36 20.89
CA HIS A 73 -9.35 -0.53 19.84
C HIS A 73 -9.90 -0.86 18.45
N ILE A 74 -10.02 -2.15 18.12
CA ILE A 74 -10.57 -2.56 16.82
C ILE A 74 -12.02 -2.05 16.68
N LEU A 75 -12.87 -2.29 17.69
CA LEU A 75 -14.27 -1.84 17.66
C LEU A 75 -14.42 -0.32 17.59
N ALA A 76 -13.58 0.42 18.31
CA ALA A 76 -13.61 1.89 18.31
C ALA A 76 -13.20 2.50 16.95
N ALA A 77 -12.52 1.73 16.09
CA ALA A 77 -12.15 2.15 14.76
C ALA A 77 -13.05 1.55 13.66
N LEU A 78 -14.20 0.98 14.02
CA LEU A 78 -15.25 0.62 13.06
C LEU A 78 -16.26 1.76 12.96
N SER A 79 -16.88 1.94 11.80
CA SER A 79 -18.02 2.84 11.67
C SER A 79 -19.24 2.30 12.44
N ASP A 80 -20.19 3.20 12.75
CA ASP A 80 -21.43 2.84 13.44
C ASP A 80 -22.25 1.77 12.69
N ARG A 81 -22.12 1.71 11.37
CA ARG A 81 -22.74 0.69 10.53
C ARG A 81 -22.09 -0.69 10.74
N LEU A 82 -20.78 -0.76 10.90
CA LEU A 82 -20.03 -2.01 11.03
C LEU A 82 -19.98 -2.53 12.47
N LEU A 83 -20.03 -1.64 13.46
CA LEU A 83 -19.98 -1.98 14.88
C LEU A 83 -20.97 -3.11 15.29
N PRO A 84 -22.29 -3.04 15.01
CA PRO A 84 -23.23 -4.08 15.41
C PRO A 84 -22.98 -5.42 14.71
N VAL A 85 -22.37 -5.41 13.52
CA VAL A 85 -22.02 -6.63 12.79
C VAL A 85 -20.90 -7.36 13.51
N TYR A 86 -19.80 -6.66 13.82
CA TYR A 86 -18.59 -7.31 14.30
C TYR A 86 -18.49 -7.42 15.82
N MET A 87 -19.26 -6.64 16.60
CA MET A 87 -19.20 -6.70 18.07
C MET A 87 -19.54 -8.07 18.66
N ARG A 88 -20.23 -8.95 17.93
CA ARG A 88 -20.54 -10.32 18.37
C ARG A 88 -19.31 -11.21 18.58
N HIS A 89 -18.17 -10.86 17.97
CA HIS A 89 -16.94 -11.62 18.13
C HIS A 89 -16.36 -11.38 19.53
N GLY A 90 -16.42 -12.39 20.40
CA GLY A 90 -15.85 -12.34 21.75
C GLY A 90 -14.32 -12.19 21.72
N THR A 91 -13.73 -12.90 20.75
CA THR A 91 -12.38 -12.83 20.16
C THR A 91 -11.78 -11.46 19.81
N ALA A 92 -10.65 -10.98 20.34
CA ALA A 92 -9.88 -9.94 19.63
C ALA A 92 -9.38 -10.49 18.27
N ARG A 93 -8.78 -11.69 18.30
CA ARG A 93 -8.38 -12.45 17.10
C ARG A 93 -9.56 -12.74 16.18
N ALA A 94 -10.65 -13.31 16.68
CA ALA A 94 -11.80 -13.68 15.83
C ALA A 94 -12.49 -12.45 15.24
N LEU A 95 -12.47 -11.31 15.94
CA LEU A 95 -12.91 -10.01 15.41
C LEU A 95 -12.00 -9.59 14.25
N TRP A 96 -10.69 -9.55 14.47
CA TRP A 96 -9.70 -9.20 13.46
C TRP A 96 -9.82 -10.05 12.20
N GLU A 97 -9.87 -11.37 12.35
CA GLU A 97 -10.04 -12.31 11.25
C GLU A 97 -11.40 -12.14 10.55
N ALA A 98 -12.47 -11.81 11.27
CA ALA A 98 -13.78 -11.58 10.65
C ALA A 98 -13.79 -10.34 9.76
N VAL A 99 -13.12 -9.27 10.20
CA VAL A 99 -12.94 -8.07 9.38
C VAL A 99 -12.08 -8.40 8.16
N ALA A 100 -10.94 -9.08 8.36
CA ALA A 100 -10.06 -9.51 7.28
C ALA A 100 -10.78 -10.37 6.24
N ARG A 101 -11.53 -11.42 6.66
CA ARG A 101 -12.32 -12.26 5.75
C ARG A 101 -13.34 -11.49 4.89
N THR A 102 -13.76 -10.29 5.32
CA THR A 102 -14.75 -9.50 4.58
C THR A 102 -14.12 -8.52 3.59
N TYR A 103 -12.96 -7.96 3.93
CA TYR A 103 -12.40 -6.80 3.22
C TYR A 103 -10.96 -7.00 2.72
N GLU A 104 -10.27 -8.03 3.16
CA GLU A 104 -8.94 -8.34 2.65
C GLU A 104 -9.06 -8.87 1.22
N PRO A 105 -8.44 -8.20 0.22
CA PRO A 105 -8.55 -8.65 -1.16
C PRO A 105 -7.83 -9.99 -1.32
N ASP A 106 -8.50 -10.93 -1.97
CA ASP A 106 -7.91 -12.21 -2.31
C ASP A 106 -7.08 -12.11 -3.62
N SER A 107 -6.50 -13.24 -4.04
CA SER A 107 -5.69 -13.32 -5.25
C SER A 107 -6.46 -12.85 -6.50
N SER A 108 -7.75 -13.17 -6.57
CA SER A 108 -8.61 -12.86 -7.71
C SER A 108 -8.97 -11.38 -7.73
N SER A 109 -9.24 -10.78 -6.55
CA SER A 109 -9.41 -9.34 -6.41
C SER A 109 -8.18 -8.56 -6.88
N TRP A 110 -6.97 -9.03 -6.53
CA TRP A 110 -5.72 -8.41 -6.99
C TRP A 110 -5.51 -8.54 -8.50
N GLU A 111 -5.88 -9.70 -9.07
CA GLU A 111 -5.83 -9.91 -10.51
C GLU A 111 -6.79 -8.98 -11.26
N LEU A 112 -8.04 -8.85 -10.82
CA LEU A 112 -9.00 -7.92 -11.40
C LEU A 112 -8.52 -6.45 -11.27
N MET A 113 -8.02 -6.03 -10.11
CA MET A 113 -7.45 -4.69 -9.94
C MET A 113 -6.26 -4.43 -10.87
N PHE A 114 -5.44 -5.45 -11.14
CA PHE A 114 -4.39 -5.34 -12.13
C PHE A 114 -4.95 -5.24 -13.56
N GLU A 115 -5.92 -6.08 -13.92
CA GLU A 115 -6.55 -6.06 -15.26
C GLU A 115 -7.24 -4.74 -15.56
N GLU A 116 -7.94 -4.18 -14.59
CA GLU A 116 -8.64 -2.88 -14.65
C GLU A 116 -7.73 -1.68 -14.37
N LEU A 117 -6.43 -1.90 -14.14
CA LEU A 117 -5.48 -0.80 -13.88
C LEU A 117 -5.44 0.16 -15.07
N GLU A 118 -5.91 1.38 -14.80
CA GLU A 118 -5.81 2.56 -15.65
C GLU A 118 -4.95 3.63 -14.98
N PHE A 119 -4.36 4.49 -15.81
CA PHE A 119 -3.49 5.59 -15.38
C PHE A 119 -4.11 6.93 -15.76
N GLY A 120 -4.25 7.83 -14.79
CA GLY A 120 -4.65 9.21 -14.99
C GLY A 120 -3.59 10.03 -15.74
N ASP A 121 -4.05 11.11 -16.37
CA ASP A 121 -3.20 12.00 -17.17
C ASP A 121 -2.19 12.80 -16.32
N ASP A 122 -2.49 13.00 -15.05
CA ASP A 122 -1.66 13.72 -14.07
C ASP A 122 -0.60 12.83 -13.40
N GLU A 123 -0.71 11.50 -13.54
CA GLU A 123 0.24 10.56 -12.95
C GLU A 123 1.58 10.56 -13.68
N THR A 124 2.66 10.72 -12.92
CA THR A 124 4.03 10.59 -13.41
C THR A 124 4.28 9.18 -13.93
N LEU A 125 5.16 9.03 -14.92
CA LEU A 125 5.47 7.69 -15.45
C LEU A 125 6.01 6.75 -14.36
N ARG A 126 6.68 7.30 -13.35
CA ARG A 126 7.19 6.57 -12.20
C ARG A 126 6.09 6.08 -11.28
N GLU A 127 5.07 6.89 -11.01
CA GLU A 127 3.90 6.45 -10.24
C GLU A 127 3.15 5.33 -10.98
N ARG A 128 3.02 5.45 -12.31
CA ARG A 128 2.43 4.39 -13.13
C ARG A 128 3.20 3.07 -13.02
N VAL A 129 4.54 3.12 -13.12
CA VAL A 129 5.40 1.94 -12.90
C VAL A 129 5.22 1.39 -11.48
N ALA A 130 5.24 2.25 -10.46
CA ALA A 130 5.07 1.85 -9.06
C ALA A 130 3.76 1.10 -8.83
N ARG A 131 2.66 1.62 -9.37
CA ARG A 131 1.33 1.03 -9.24
C ARG A 131 1.22 -0.30 -9.96
N ALA A 132 1.73 -0.39 -11.19
CA ALA A 132 1.75 -1.62 -11.95
C ALA A 132 2.61 -2.70 -11.26
N GLU A 133 3.78 -2.33 -10.73
CA GLU A 133 4.66 -3.21 -9.96
C GLU A 133 3.96 -3.74 -8.71
N ALA A 134 3.36 -2.84 -7.90
CA ALA A 134 2.68 -3.21 -6.67
C ALA A 134 1.53 -4.21 -6.93
N LEU A 135 0.69 -3.95 -7.94
CA LEU A 135 -0.41 -4.85 -8.30
C LEU A 135 0.08 -6.17 -8.92
N ALA A 136 1.14 -6.12 -9.74
CA ALA A 136 1.77 -7.32 -10.27
C ALA A 136 2.29 -8.22 -9.14
N ILE A 137 2.94 -7.65 -8.11
CA ILE A 137 3.40 -8.39 -6.94
C ILE A 137 2.22 -8.92 -6.12
N ALA A 138 1.19 -8.11 -5.87
CA ALA A 138 0.04 -8.50 -5.05
C ALA A 138 -0.75 -9.68 -5.63
N LYS A 139 -0.82 -9.79 -6.96
CA LYS A 139 -1.41 -10.94 -7.66
C LYS A 139 -0.68 -12.25 -7.35
N TYR A 140 0.62 -12.21 -7.06
CA TYR A 140 1.37 -13.41 -6.72
C TYR A 140 1.07 -13.85 -5.28
N SER A 141 0.04 -14.68 -5.11
CA SER A 141 -0.35 -15.26 -3.81
C SER A 141 0.43 -16.53 -3.43
N PHE A 142 1.56 -16.81 -4.08
CA PHE A 142 2.41 -17.95 -3.78
C PHE A 142 3.34 -17.67 -2.58
N PRO A 143 3.82 -18.71 -1.86
CA PRO A 143 4.67 -18.53 -0.69
C PRO A 143 6.04 -17.90 -0.99
N GLU A 144 6.47 -17.90 -2.26
CA GLU A 144 7.70 -17.24 -2.69
C GLU A 144 7.38 -15.96 -3.50
N PRO A 145 8.16 -14.88 -3.29
CA PRO A 145 7.98 -13.66 -4.06
C PRO A 145 8.27 -13.92 -5.55
N PRO A 146 7.56 -13.24 -6.46
CA PRO A 146 7.81 -13.38 -7.89
C PRO A 146 9.21 -12.93 -8.25
N SER A 147 9.79 -13.54 -9.28
CA SER A 147 11.06 -13.08 -9.84
C SER A 147 10.93 -11.67 -10.41
N ASP A 148 12.02 -10.89 -10.38
CA ASP A 148 12.08 -9.55 -10.98
C ASP A 148 11.60 -9.54 -12.45
N GLN A 149 11.96 -10.58 -13.22
CA GLN A 149 11.55 -10.75 -14.60
C GLN A 149 10.05 -10.98 -14.75
N SER A 150 9.45 -11.75 -13.84
CA SER A 150 8.01 -12.01 -13.84
C SER A 150 7.22 -10.74 -13.56
N VAL A 151 7.67 -9.94 -12.59
CA VAL A 151 7.06 -8.63 -12.30
C VAL A 151 7.22 -7.69 -13.50
N ALA A 152 8.42 -7.60 -14.07
CA ALA A 152 8.69 -6.77 -15.23
C ALA A 152 7.83 -7.15 -16.44
N TYR A 153 7.60 -8.44 -16.68
CA TYR A 153 6.72 -8.94 -17.74
C TYR A 153 5.30 -8.33 -17.63
N TYR A 154 4.69 -8.37 -16.45
CA TYR A 154 3.35 -7.79 -16.25
C TYR A 154 3.37 -6.26 -16.36
N VAL A 155 4.38 -5.59 -15.80
CA VAL A 155 4.46 -4.12 -15.93
C VAL A 155 4.56 -3.71 -17.42
N CYS A 156 5.28 -4.50 -18.24
CA CYS A 156 5.36 -4.25 -19.68
C CYS A 156 4.01 -4.34 -20.40
N THR A 157 3.09 -5.20 -19.95
CA THR A 157 1.75 -5.29 -20.58
C THR A 157 0.92 -4.04 -20.32
N LYS A 158 1.19 -3.31 -19.24
CA LYS A 158 0.51 -2.06 -18.89
C LYS A 158 1.21 -0.80 -19.40
N LEU A 159 2.54 -0.85 -19.55
CA LEU A 159 3.36 0.29 -19.95
C LEU A 159 4.27 -0.07 -21.14
N PRO A 160 3.69 -0.33 -22.33
CA PRO A 160 4.45 -0.79 -23.49
C PRO A 160 5.48 0.24 -24.00
N ASP A 161 5.20 1.54 -23.85
CA ASP A 161 6.13 2.60 -24.24
C ASP A 161 7.41 2.61 -23.38
N VAL A 162 7.25 2.41 -22.07
CA VAL A 162 8.37 2.31 -21.13
C VAL A 162 9.17 1.04 -21.42
N ALA A 163 8.49 -0.08 -21.67
CA ALA A 163 9.14 -1.33 -22.05
C ALA A 163 9.97 -1.18 -23.34
N LYS A 164 9.38 -0.57 -24.38
CA LYS A 164 10.05 -0.35 -25.66
C LYS A 164 11.29 0.52 -25.52
N ASP A 165 11.22 1.61 -24.76
CA ASP A 165 12.38 2.49 -24.53
C ASP A 165 13.46 1.79 -23.70
N ALA A 166 13.09 1.05 -22.65
CA ALA A 166 14.03 0.25 -21.86
C ALA A 166 14.81 -0.75 -22.72
N ILE A 167 14.11 -1.48 -23.62
CA ILE A 167 14.72 -2.41 -24.56
C ILE A 167 15.63 -1.67 -25.55
N THR A 168 15.15 -0.57 -26.13
CA THR A 168 15.90 0.23 -27.12
C THR A 168 17.21 0.76 -26.54
N ARG A 169 17.21 1.15 -25.26
CA ARG A 169 18.39 1.66 -24.55
C ARG A 169 19.26 0.57 -23.94
N GLY A 170 18.86 -0.70 -24.03
CA GLY A 170 19.57 -1.83 -23.42
C GLY A 170 19.55 -1.82 -21.88
N TYR A 171 18.54 -1.18 -21.28
CA TYR A 171 18.44 -1.11 -19.82
C TYR A 171 17.95 -2.42 -19.24
N GLY A 172 18.85 -3.13 -18.57
CA GLY A 172 18.50 -4.34 -17.82
C GLY A 172 18.12 -5.53 -18.70
N THR A 173 18.47 -5.50 -19.99
CA THR A 173 18.20 -6.58 -20.95
C THR A 173 19.12 -7.76 -20.67
N THR A 174 18.55 -8.93 -20.39
CA THR A 174 19.31 -10.20 -20.33
C THR A 174 19.64 -10.69 -21.74
N MET A 175 20.57 -11.63 -21.90
CA MET A 175 20.85 -12.26 -23.21
C MET A 175 19.59 -12.86 -23.89
N SER A 176 18.52 -13.09 -23.13
CA SER A 176 17.23 -13.57 -23.60
C SER A 176 16.26 -12.47 -24.10
N GLY A 177 16.64 -11.18 -24.08
CA GLY A 177 15.83 -10.09 -24.61
C GLY A 177 14.72 -9.56 -23.68
N TYR A 178 14.62 -10.09 -22.46
CA TYR A 178 13.66 -9.62 -21.45
C TYR A 178 14.22 -8.44 -20.66
N THR A 179 13.35 -7.50 -20.29
CA THR A 179 13.71 -6.36 -19.43
C THR A 179 13.55 -6.71 -17.94
N SER A 180 14.19 -5.91 -17.08
CA SER A 180 14.13 -6.03 -15.62
C SER A 180 13.38 -4.84 -15.03
N MET A 181 12.90 -4.94 -13.78
CA MET A 181 12.23 -3.79 -13.15
C MET A 181 13.16 -2.58 -13.06
N SER A 182 14.45 -2.80 -12.75
CA SER A 182 15.44 -1.72 -12.76
C SER A 182 15.59 -1.05 -14.14
N GLY A 183 15.40 -1.81 -15.23
CA GLY A 183 15.37 -1.27 -16.60
C GLY A 183 14.16 -0.36 -16.84
N LEU A 184 12.98 -0.85 -16.46
CA LEU A 184 11.72 -0.10 -16.56
C LEU A 184 11.74 1.19 -15.74
N TRP A 185 12.21 1.13 -14.49
CA TRP A 185 12.35 2.30 -13.61
C TRP A 185 13.27 3.38 -14.20
N ARG A 186 14.41 2.97 -14.81
CA ARG A 186 15.33 3.91 -15.48
C ARG A 186 14.69 4.53 -16.72
N SER A 187 14.01 3.73 -17.53
CA SER A 187 13.33 4.22 -18.72
C SER A 187 12.21 5.22 -18.37
N ALA A 188 11.37 4.89 -17.39
CA ALA A 188 10.30 5.78 -16.93
C ALA A 188 10.85 7.13 -16.47
N LEU A 189 11.94 7.13 -15.70
CA LEU A 189 12.64 8.37 -15.30
C LEU A 189 13.07 9.20 -16.51
N GLU A 190 13.72 8.55 -17.48
CA GLU A 190 14.35 9.25 -18.59
C GLU A 190 13.31 9.83 -19.55
N ILE A 191 12.26 9.07 -19.87
CA ILE A 191 11.13 9.57 -20.68
C ILE A 191 10.51 10.79 -20.01
N GLU A 192 10.27 10.72 -18.70
CA GLU A 192 9.69 11.83 -17.94
C GLU A 192 10.62 13.04 -17.88
N ARG A 193 11.93 12.81 -17.70
CA ARG A 193 12.94 13.86 -17.72
C ARG A 193 12.97 14.60 -19.07
N ILE A 194 12.90 13.86 -20.18
CA ILE A 194 12.85 14.43 -21.53
C ILE A 194 11.57 15.26 -21.70
N ARG A 195 10.40 14.69 -21.40
CA ARG A 195 9.09 15.38 -21.48
C ARG A 195 9.08 16.69 -20.68
N ASN A 196 9.56 16.66 -19.44
CA ASN A 196 9.62 17.84 -18.59
C ASN A 196 10.59 18.90 -19.12
N THR A 197 11.69 18.48 -19.73
CA THR A 197 12.68 19.38 -20.33
C THR A 197 12.10 20.05 -21.58
N GLU A 198 11.43 19.30 -22.45
CA GLU A 198 10.75 19.81 -23.64
C GLU A 198 9.63 20.79 -23.29
N ALA A 199 8.81 20.47 -22.28
CA ALA A 199 7.77 21.36 -21.79
C ALA A 199 8.34 22.70 -21.30
N ARG A 200 9.44 22.68 -20.54
CA ARG A 200 10.14 23.90 -20.10
C ARG A 200 10.66 24.73 -21.27
N PHE A 201 11.27 24.08 -22.27
CA PHE A 201 11.72 24.78 -23.48
C PHE A 201 10.55 25.38 -24.28
N ALA A 202 9.42 24.68 -24.36
CA ALA A 202 8.22 25.19 -25.03
C ALA A 202 7.64 26.42 -24.33
N ILE A 203 7.57 26.41 -23.00
CA ILE A 203 7.14 27.57 -22.20
C ILE A 203 8.07 28.77 -22.42
N ARG A 204 9.38 28.55 -22.35
CA ARG A 204 10.39 29.61 -22.58
C ARG A 204 10.24 30.24 -23.97
N ARG A 205 10.06 29.41 -25.01
CA ARG A 205 9.88 29.88 -26.39
C ARG A 205 8.60 30.71 -26.55
N LYS A 206 7.51 30.34 -25.86
CA LYS A 206 6.26 31.13 -25.84
C LYS A 206 6.46 32.49 -25.17
N MET A 207 7.18 32.54 -24.06
CA MET A 207 7.51 33.81 -23.38
C MET A 207 8.37 34.73 -24.27
N GLU A 208 9.37 34.17 -24.95
CA GLU A 208 10.26 34.92 -25.85
C GLU A 208 9.56 35.35 -27.15
N GLY A 209 8.59 34.56 -27.65
CA GLY A 209 7.79 34.87 -28.84
C GLY A 209 6.65 35.88 -28.60
N GLY A 210 6.08 35.93 -27.39
CA GLY A 210 4.99 36.84 -27.02
C GLY A 210 5.43 38.30 -26.81
N GLY A 211 6.74 38.55 -26.61
CA GLY A 211 7.28 39.90 -26.34
C GLY A 211 7.51 40.80 -27.56
N LYS A 212 7.17 40.36 -28.78
CA LYS A 212 7.50 41.10 -30.02
C LYS A 212 6.33 41.81 -30.72
N SER A 213 5.12 41.79 -30.16
CA SER A 213 3.97 42.51 -30.75
C SER A 213 3.63 43.77 -29.95
N GLY A 214 4.36 44.87 -30.19
CA GLY A 214 4.16 46.11 -29.44
C GLY A 214 5.04 47.28 -29.84
N HIS A 215 5.31 47.48 -31.13
CA HIS A 215 5.84 48.76 -31.62
C HIS A 215 5.27 49.05 -33.02
N VAL A 216 4.01 49.51 -33.04
CA VAL A 216 3.39 50.08 -34.24
C VAL A 216 3.86 51.53 -34.38
N ALA A 217 4.27 51.85 -35.61
CA ALA A 217 4.98 53.04 -36.04
C ALA A 217 4.26 54.37 -35.77
N LYS A 218 5.01 55.38 -35.32
CA LYS A 218 4.70 56.80 -35.59
C LYS A 218 5.54 57.29 -36.76
N LYS A 219 5.01 57.17 -37.98
CA LYS A 219 5.49 57.91 -39.16
C LYS A 219 5.11 59.39 -38.98
N ARG A 220 6.08 60.26 -38.73
CA ARG A 220 5.93 61.72 -38.88
C ARG A 220 6.17 62.08 -40.35
N ARG A 221 5.13 62.59 -41.02
CA ARG A 221 5.23 63.29 -42.31
C ARG A 221 5.86 64.68 -42.08
N ARG A 222 6.80 65.06 -42.95
CA ARG A 222 7.10 66.44 -43.31
C ARG A 222 6.71 66.62 -44.76
#